data_AF-A0A7F5RNF4-F1
#
_entry.id   AF-A0A7F5RNF4-F1
#
_cell.length_a   1.000
_cell.length_b   1.000
_cell.length_c   1.000
_cell.angle_alpha   90.00
_cell.angle_beta   90.00
_cell.angle_gamma   90.00
#
_symmetry.space_group_name_H-M   'P 1'
#
loop_
_entity.id
_entity.type
_entity.pdbx_description
1 polymer ?
#
loop_
_entity_poly.entity_id
_entity_poly.type
_entity_poly.pdbx_seq_one_letter_code
_entity_poly.pdbx_strand_id
1 'polypeptide(L)'
;MRDVPNVLEGVSLACSLSGIIAGVLKCAVGRPRPDFYNRCFPDGRGDAHFKCTGDRIIVMDGRKSFPSGHAAFAFASMHFICLYLCSKLKIFENHRGEIWRICLCISPLILSSLIAASRICDHHHHPEDVIAGSILGSMVSHFVYYQYFNELSLTPERNLTL
;
A
#
# COMPACT_ATOMS: atom_id res chain seq x y z
N MET A 1 11.06 22.19 -8.17
CA MET A 1 11.37 21.18 -9.21
C MET A 1 12.61 20.33 -8.90
N ARG A 2 13.52 20.73 -7.98
CA ARG A 2 14.75 19.97 -7.70
C ARG A 2 14.54 18.62 -6.98
N ASP A 3 13.41 18.42 -6.31
CA ASP A 3 13.17 17.22 -5.48
C ASP A 3 12.38 16.11 -6.19
N VAL A 4 11.92 16.33 -7.42
CA VAL A 4 11.08 15.36 -8.16
C VAL A 4 11.78 14.01 -8.39
N PRO A 5 13.09 13.96 -8.74
CA PRO A 5 13.81 12.69 -8.86
C PRO A 5 13.78 11.89 -7.55
N ASN A 6 14.04 12.54 -6.41
CA ASN A 6 14.03 11.90 -5.09
C ASN A 6 12.64 11.35 -4.71
N VAL A 7 11.56 12.04 -5.13
CA VAL A 7 10.20 11.54 -4.93
C VAL A 7 9.95 10.27 -5.73
N LEU A 8 10.34 10.26 -7.01
CA LEU A 8 10.15 9.10 -7.87
C LEU A 8 10.90 7.88 -7.32
N GLU A 9 12.17 8.06 -6.95
CA GLU A 9 12.99 7.03 -6.34
C GLU A 9 12.40 6.51 -5.03
N GLY A 10 11.98 7.41 -4.14
CA GLY A 10 11.36 7.05 -2.87
C GLY A 10 10.05 6.27 -3.03
N VAL A 11 9.18 6.69 -3.96
CA VAL A 11 7.92 5.96 -4.27
C VAL A 11 8.24 4.59 -4.85
N SER A 12 9.16 4.50 -5.81
CA SER A 12 9.57 3.23 -6.43
C SER A 12 10.14 2.26 -5.40
N LEU A 13 10.96 2.75 -4.47
CA LEU A 13 11.51 1.95 -3.38
C LEU A 13 10.42 1.48 -2.42
N ALA A 14 9.52 2.38 -1.99
CA ALA A 14 8.43 2.05 -1.09
C ALA A 14 7.50 0.98 -1.68
N CYS A 15 7.13 1.10 -2.95
CA CYS A 15 6.32 0.13 -3.67
C CYS A 15 7.03 -1.23 -3.78
N SER A 16 8.31 -1.24 -4.15
CA SER A 16 9.10 -2.46 -4.31
C SER A 16 9.26 -3.21 -2.99
N LEU A 17 9.64 -2.50 -1.92
CA LEU A 17 9.78 -3.09 -0.59
C LEU A 17 8.46 -3.63 -0.07
N SER A 18 7.37 -2.86 -0.17
CA SER A 18 6.02 -3.29 0.22
C SER A 18 5.60 -4.54 -0.56
N GLY A 19 5.86 -4.58 -1.87
CA GLY A 19 5.56 -5.73 -2.73
C GLY A 19 6.35 -6.99 -2.35
N ILE A 20 7.64 -6.86 -2.08
CA ILE A 20 8.50 -7.98 -1.63
C ILE A 20 7.98 -8.54 -0.31
N ILE A 21 7.76 -7.68 0.69
CA ILE A 21 7.28 -8.10 2.02
C ILE A 21 5.91 -8.77 1.91
N ALA A 22 4.96 -8.16 1.18
CA ALA A 22 3.65 -8.73 0.96
C ALA A 22 3.72 -10.08 0.22
N GLY A 23 4.61 -10.21 -0.77
CA GLY A 23 4.83 -11.45 -1.52
C GLY A 23 5.34 -12.59 -0.63
N VAL A 24 6.33 -12.31 0.22
CA VAL A 24 6.85 -13.28 1.20
C VAL A 24 5.74 -13.72 2.17
N LEU A 25 4.99 -12.76 2.73
CA LEU A 25 3.89 -13.06 3.66
C LEU A 25 2.77 -13.87 2.99
N LYS A 26 2.43 -13.59 1.73
CA LYS A 26 1.46 -14.38 0.97
C LYS A 26 1.86 -15.84 0.85
N CYS A 27 3.13 -16.10 0.53
CA CYS A 27 3.64 -17.46 0.42
C CYS A 27 3.75 -18.15 1.78
N ALA A 28 4.12 -17.42 2.85
CA ALA A 28 4.29 -17.96 4.19
C ALA A 28 2.95 -18.29 4.87
N VAL A 29 1.97 -17.39 4.78
CA VAL A 29 0.68 -17.54 5.46
C VAL A 29 -0.26 -18.48 4.70
N GLY A 30 -0.26 -18.44 3.37
CA GLY A 30 -1.03 -19.38 2.56
C GLY A 30 -2.55 -19.33 2.77
N ARG A 31 -3.07 -18.17 3.22
CA ARG A 31 -4.47 -17.98 3.57
C ARG A 31 -5.38 -18.10 2.33
N PRO A 32 -6.44 -18.92 2.36
CA PRO A 32 -7.42 -19.00 1.28
C PRO A 32 -8.20 -17.67 1.12
N ARG A 33 -8.50 -17.30 -0.11
CA ARG A 33 -9.35 -16.15 -0.47
C ARG A 33 -10.84 -16.47 -0.22
N PRO A 34 -11.73 -15.46 -0.11
CA PRO A 34 -13.17 -15.69 0.01
C PRO A 34 -13.75 -16.52 -1.14
N ASP A 35 -13.21 -16.37 -2.35
CA ASP A 35 -13.60 -17.11 -3.55
C ASP A 35 -12.88 -18.48 -3.71
N PHE A 36 -12.11 -18.93 -2.71
CA PHE A 36 -11.27 -20.13 -2.82
C PHE A 36 -12.06 -21.41 -3.15
N TYR A 37 -13.26 -21.57 -2.58
CA TYR A 37 -14.09 -22.75 -2.82
C TYR A 37 -14.41 -22.92 -4.32
N ASN A 38 -14.85 -21.83 -4.96
CA ASN A 38 -15.19 -21.83 -6.39
C ASN A 38 -13.98 -22.08 -7.29
N ARG A 39 -12.78 -21.69 -6.84
CA ARG A 39 -11.52 -22.00 -7.53
C ARG A 39 -11.13 -23.47 -7.39
N CYS A 40 -11.36 -24.05 -6.22
CA CYS A 40 -11.04 -25.44 -5.90
C CYS A 40 -12.00 -26.43 -6.58
N PHE A 41 -13.29 -26.09 -6.64
CA PHE A 41 -14.37 -26.91 -7.22
C PHE A 41 -15.18 -26.11 -8.24
N PRO A 42 -14.67 -25.89 -9.47
CA PRO A 42 -15.34 -25.09 -10.48
C PRO A 42 -16.67 -25.70 -10.96
N ASP A 43 -16.86 -27.01 -10.79
CA ASP A 43 -18.11 -27.74 -11.07
C ASP A 43 -19.10 -27.72 -9.89
N GLY A 44 -18.74 -27.09 -8.77
CA GLY A 44 -19.52 -27.00 -7.54
C GLY A 44 -19.59 -28.30 -6.73
N ARG A 45 -18.95 -29.38 -7.20
CA ARG A 45 -18.97 -30.69 -6.55
C ARG A 45 -17.80 -30.81 -5.58
N GLY A 46 -18.02 -30.34 -4.36
CA GLY A 46 -17.05 -30.44 -3.28
C GLY A 46 -16.73 -31.89 -2.91
N ASP A 47 -15.46 -32.16 -2.63
CA ASP A 47 -14.99 -33.44 -2.10
C ASP A 47 -14.83 -33.37 -0.58
N ALA A 48 -15.22 -34.43 0.13
CA ALA A 48 -15.11 -34.52 1.60
C ALA A 48 -13.65 -34.49 2.09
N HIS A 49 -12.70 -34.88 1.24
CA HIS A 49 -11.26 -34.80 1.52
C HIS A 49 -10.62 -33.49 1.01
N PHE A 50 -11.41 -32.51 0.55
CA PHE A 50 -10.92 -31.23 0.03
C PHE A 50 -9.88 -31.36 -1.11
N LYS A 51 -9.98 -32.41 -1.92
CA LYS A 51 -9.12 -32.60 -3.07
C LYS A 51 -9.61 -31.73 -4.24
N CYS A 52 -8.98 -30.57 -4.44
CA CYS A 52 -9.36 -29.65 -5.52
C CYS A 52 -9.31 -30.30 -6.91
N THR A 53 -10.32 -30.02 -7.72
CA THR A 53 -10.47 -30.45 -9.11
C THR A 53 -10.14 -29.33 -10.11
N GLY A 54 -10.12 -28.08 -9.65
CA GLY A 54 -9.78 -26.91 -10.46
C GLY A 54 -8.31 -26.83 -10.89
N ASP A 55 -8.02 -25.88 -11.78
CA ASP A 55 -6.68 -25.63 -12.29
C ASP A 55 -5.69 -25.30 -11.15
N ARG A 56 -4.52 -25.96 -11.18
CA ARG A 56 -3.52 -25.83 -10.11
C ARG A 56 -3.05 -24.40 -9.89
N ILE A 57 -2.87 -23.62 -10.95
CA ILE A 57 -2.37 -22.24 -10.86
C ILE A 57 -3.44 -21.36 -10.19
N ILE A 58 -4.71 -21.52 -10.59
CA ILE A 58 -5.83 -20.76 -10.04
C ILE A 58 -6.06 -21.10 -8.56
N VAL A 59 -5.99 -22.39 -8.22
CA VAL A 59 -6.10 -22.87 -6.83
C VAL A 59 -4.95 -22.34 -5.98
N MET A 60 -3.71 -22.39 -6.49
CA MET A 60 -2.55 -21.83 -5.78
C MET A 60 -2.64 -20.32 -5.57
N ASP A 61 -3.15 -19.56 -6.55
CA ASP A 61 -3.42 -18.13 -6.38
C ASP A 61 -4.55 -17.87 -5.35
N GLY A 62 -5.53 -18.77 -5.31
CA GLY A 62 -6.58 -18.78 -4.30
C GLY A 62 -6.06 -18.92 -2.87
N ARG A 63 -4.83 -19.39 -2.65
CA ARG A 63 -4.17 -19.49 -1.33
C ARG A 63 -3.32 -18.28 -0.97
N LYS A 64 -3.36 -17.21 -1.76
CA LYS A 64 -2.52 -16.01 -1.55
C LYS A 64 -3.36 -14.81 -1.11
N SER A 65 -4.24 -14.99 -0.13
CA SER A 65 -5.10 -13.89 0.34
C SER A 65 -4.35 -12.90 1.23
N PHE A 66 -3.76 -13.34 2.34
CA PHE A 66 -3.13 -12.44 3.31
C PHE A 66 -1.67 -12.10 2.98
N PRO A 67 -1.21 -10.84 3.14
CA PRO A 67 -2.00 -9.60 3.19
C PRO A 67 -2.43 -9.17 1.76
N SER A 68 -3.32 -8.20 1.63
CA SER A 68 -3.71 -7.64 0.33
C SER A 68 -2.55 -6.88 -0.31
N GLY A 69 -2.02 -7.40 -1.43
CA GLY A 69 -0.93 -6.76 -2.17
C GLY A 69 -1.35 -5.46 -2.86
N HIS A 70 -2.60 -5.38 -3.33
CA HIS A 70 -3.15 -4.16 -3.93
C HIS A 70 -3.26 -3.04 -2.89
N ALA A 71 -3.75 -3.35 -1.69
CA ALA A 71 -3.81 -2.39 -0.59
C ALA A 71 -2.40 -1.95 -0.17
N ALA A 72 -1.48 -2.90 -0.01
CA ALA A 72 -0.08 -2.60 0.36
C ALA A 72 0.63 -1.72 -0.68
N PHE A 73 0.42 -1.96 -1.97
CA PHE A 73 0.99 -1.15 -3.04
C PHE A 73 0.35 0.25 -3.12
N ALA A 74 -0.98 0.32 -3.03
CA ALA A 74 -1.71 1.58 -3.10
C ALA A 74 -1.37 2.50 -1.92
N PHE A 75 -1.31 1.96 -0.70
CA PHE A 75 -0.91 2.73 0.47
C PHE A 75 0.60 3.04 0.46
N ALA A 76 1.47 2.16 -0.04
CA ALA A 76 2.90 2.47 -0.14
C ALA A 76 3.18 3.70 -1.02
N SER A 77 2.52 3.79 -2.17
CA SER A 77 2.66 4.91 -3.11
C SER A 77 1.93 6.18 -2.64
N MET A 78 0.62 6.08 -2.37
CA MET A 78 -0.22 7.25 -2.12
C MET A 78 0.02 7.87 -0.74
N HIS A 79 0.39 7.07 0.27
CA HIS A 79 0.80 7.62 1.57
C HIS A 79 2.12 8.41 1.43
N PHE A 80 3.05 7.96 0.58
CA PHE A 80 4.29 8.69 0.32
C PHE A 80 3.99 10.05 -0.30
N ILE A 81 3.12 10.07 -1.30
CA ILE A 81 2.67 11.30 -1.96
C ILE A 81 1.96 12.22 -0.97
N CYS A 82 1.12 11.66 -0.08
CA CYS A 82 0.48 12.42 0.99
C CYS A 82 1.51 13.10 1.91
N LEU A 83 2.50 12.36 2.43
CA LEU A 83 3.57 12.92 3.27
C LEU A 83 4.35 14.02 2.56
N TYR A 84 4.70 13.78 1.29
CA TYR A 84 5.38 14.78 0.46
C TYR A 84 4.55 16.05 0.26
N LEU A 85 3.26 15.93 -0.06
CA LEU A 85 2.36 17.08 -0.20
C LEU A 85 2.21 17.84 1.12
N CYS A 86 2.06 17.12 2.25
CA CYS A 86 1.98 17.71 3.58
C CYS A 86 3.22 18.55 3.91
N SER A 87 4.42 18.03 3.59
CA SER A 87 5.69 18.74 3.79
C SER A 87 5.80 19.95 2.86
N LYS A 88 5.48 19.81 1.57
CA LYS A 88 5.60 20.92 0.60
C LYS A 88 4.60 22.04 0.83
N LEU A 89 3.38 21.71 1.24
CA LEU A 89 2.33 22.68 1.53
C LEU A 89 2.41 23.24 2.96
N LYS A 90 3.38 22.78 3.76
CA LYS A 90 3.65 23.25 5.12
C LYS A 90 2.39 23.27 5.99
N ILE A 91 1.57 22.22 5.88
CA ILE A 91 0.23 22.18 6.49
C ILE A 91 0.26 22.28 8.02
N PHE A 92 1.39 21.95 8.65
CA PHE A 92 1.58 21.99 10.10
C PHE A 92 2.36 23.22 10.59
N GLU A 93 2.98 24.01 9.69
CA GLU A 93 3.71 25.24 10.08
C GLU A 93 2.80 26.47 10.12
N ASN A 94 1.70 26.47 9.36
CA ASN A 94 0.75 27.58 9.30
C ASN A 94 -0.32 27.48 10.39
N HIS A 95 -0.43 28.49 11.27
CA HIS A 95 -1.46 28.57 12.31
C HIS A 95 -2.89 28.86 11.78
N ARG A 96 -3.05 29.08 10.46
CA ARG A 96 -4.36 29.20 9.80
C ARG A 96 -4.56 27.98 8.90
N GLY A 97 -5.52 27.13 9.26
CA GLY A 97 -5.86 25.94 8.49
C GLY A 97 -6.49 26.31 7.15
N GLU A 98 -5.80 26.02 6.05
CA GLU A 98 -6.35 26.18 4.70
C GLU A 98 -6.92 24.85 4.21
N ILE A 99 -8.26 24.78 4.09
CA ILE A 99 -9.01 23.56 3.74
C ILE A 99 -8.50 22.94 2.44
N TRP A 100 -8.24 23.75 1.41
CA TRP A 100 -7.81 23.24 0.10
C TRP A 100 -6.49 22.47 0.17
N ARG A 101 -5.55 22.84 1.06
CA ARG A 101 -4.28 22.11 1.26
C ARG A 101 -4.54 20.74 1.88
N ILE A 102 -5.41 20.68 2.88
CA ILE A 102 -5.79 19.43 3.55
C ILE A 102 -6.51 18.50 2.57
N CYS A 103 -7.47 19.01 1.80
CA CYS A 103 -8.16 18.24 0.76
C CYS A 103 -7.18 17.67 -0.27
N LEU A 104 -6.22 18.48 -0.72
CA LEU A 104 -5.19 18.03 -1.66
C LEU A 104 -4.30 16.93 -1.06
N CYS A 105 -3.84 17.09 0.18
CA CYS A 105 -3.03 16.10 0.91
C CYS A 105 -3.77 14.78 1.17
N ILE A 106 -5.07 14.83 1.48
CA ILE A 106 -5.87 13.62 1.80
C ILE A 106 -6.35 12.89 0.54
N SER A 107 -6.49 13.57 -0.59
CA SER A 107 -6.98 12.95 -1.84
C SER A 107 -6.25 11.67 -2.28
N PRO A 108 -4.92 11.52 -2.15
CA PRO A 108 -4.23 10.25 -2.43
C PRO A 108 -4.66 9.13 -1.48
N LEU A 109 -4.90 9.43 -0.20
CA LEU A 109 -5.36 8.45 0.78
C LEU A 109 -6.77 7.96 0.47
N ILE A 110 -7.66 8.86 0.03
CA ILE A 110 -9.00 8.47 -0.45
C ILE A 110 -8.88 7.52 -1.64
N LEU A 111 -8.05 7.88 -2.64
CA LEU A 111 -7.82 7.02 -3.81
C LEU A 111 -7.29 5.64 -3.41
N SER A 112 -6.31 5.57 -2.51
CA SER A 112 -5.78 4.29 -2.01
C SER A 112 -6.83 3.46 -1.27
N SER A 113 -7.72 4.12 -0.52
CA SER A 113 -8.82 3.47 0.19
C SER A 113 -9.87 2.90 -0.77
N LEU A 114 -10.17 3.59 -1.86
CA LEU A 114 -11.07 3.09 -2.91
C LEU A 114 -10.48 1.85 -3.61
N ILE A 115 -9.18 1.88 -3.94
CA ILE A 115 -8.47 0.71 -4.49
C ILE A 115 -8.51 -0.46 -3.51
N ALA A 116 -8.27 -0.21 -2.23
CA ALA A 116 -8.31 -1.20 -1.17
C ALA A 116 -9.72 -1.81 -1.00
N ALA A 117 -10.76 -0.97 -0.95
CA ALA A 117 -12.15 -1.38 -0.82
C ALA A 117 -12.61 -2.26 -2.00
N SER A 118 -12.16 -1.96 -3.22
CA SER A 118 -12.48 -2.78 -4.41
C SER A 118 -12.09 -4.25 -4.24
N ARG A 119 -11.06 -4.55 -3.44
CA ARG A 119 -10.61 -5.93 -3.20
C ARG A 119 -11.57 -6.75 -2.33
N ILE A 120 -12.36 -6.07 -1.51
CA ILE A 120 -13.41 -6.68 -0.69
C ILE A 120 -14.63 -6.93 -1.58
N CYS A 121 -15.04 -5.92 -2.37
CA CYS A 121 -16.17 -6.03 -3.29
C CYS A 121 -15.98 -7.16 -4.31
N ASP A 122 -14.77 -7.33 -4.83
CA ASP A 122 -14.43 -8.39 -5.79
C ASP A 122 -14.20 -9.77 -5.15
N HIS A 123 -14.47 -9.93 -3.84
CA HIS A 123 -14.30 -11.19 -3.09
C HIS A 123 -12.88 -11.78 -3.16
N HIS A 124 -11.87 -10.94 -3.41
CA HIS A 124 -10.48 -11.37 -3.49
C HIS A 124 -9.77 -11.37 -2.14
N HIS A 125 -10.20 -10.53 -1.21
CA HIS A 125 -9.59 -10.35 0.10
C HIS A 125 -10.64 -10.17 1.19
N HIS A 126 -10.35 -10.70 2.37
CA HIS A 126 -11.12 -10.37 3.56
C HIS A 126 -10.74 -8.95 4.03
N PRO A 127 -11.63 -8.24 4.77
CA PRO A 127 -11.33 -6.91 5.27
C PRO A 127 -10.02 -6.81 6.06
N GLU A 128 -9.70 -7.82 6.87
CA GLU A 128 -8.46 -7.89 7.64
C GLU A 128 -7.21 -8.04 6.77
N ASP A 129 -7.30 -8.72 5.62
CA ASP A 129 -6.20 -8.83 4.67
C ASP A 129 -5.91 -7.45 4.06
N VAL A 130 -6.97 -6.67 3.82
CA VAL A 130 -6.91 -5.30 3.31
C VAL A 130 -6.33 -4.36 4.35
N ILE A 131 -6.80 -4.40 5.60
CA ILE A 131 -6.27 -3.59 6.72
C ILE A 131 -4.79 -3.88 6.93
N ALA A 132 -4.39 -5.15 6.99
CA ALA A 132 -2.99 -5.53 7.14
C ALA A 132 -2.12 -5.02 5.97
N GLY A 133 -2.62 -5.12 4.74
CA GLY A 133 -1.96 -4.57 3.56
C GLY A 133 -1.79 -3.04 3.65
N SER A 134 -2.84 -2.32 4.00
CA SER A 134 -2.82 -0.86 4.17
C SER A 134 -1.84 -0.40 5.24
N ILE A 135 -1.77 -1.10 6.38
CA ILE A 135 -0.82 -0.83 7.47
C ILE A 135 0.61 -1.07 6.97
N LEU A 136 0.87 -2.24 6.35
CA LEU A 136 2.18 -2.57 5.80
C LEU A 136 2.67 -1.50 4.81
N GLY A 137 1.85 -1.16 3.82
CA GLY A 137 2.19 -0.15 2.82
C GLY A 137 2.48 1.21 3.45
N SER A 138 1.63 1.63 4.40
CA SER A 138 1.80 2.89 5.13
C SER A 138 3.09 2.95 5.94
N MET A 139 3.43 1.88 6.66
CA MET A 139 4.65 1.80 7.48
C MET A 139 5.91 1.86 6.61
N VAL A 140 5.94 1.09 5.52
CA VAL A 140 7.07 1.10 4.57
C VAL A 140 7.21 2.48 3.94
N SER A 141 6.10 3.07 3.50
CA SER A 141 6.07 4.41 2.92
C SER A 141 6.62 5.48 3.86
N HIS A 142 6.17 5.46 5.12
CA HIS A 142 6.64 6.35 6.16
C HIS A 142 8.15 6.19 6.36
N PHE A 143 8.64 4.97 6.55
CA PHE A 143 10.06 4.71 6.74
C PHE A 143 10.91 5.23 5.56
N VAL A 144 10.51 4.92 4.32
CA VAL A 144 11.23 5.37 3.12
C VAL A 144 11.17 6.88 2.95
N TYR A 145 10.03 7.51 3.23
CA TYR A 145 9.89 8.96 3.19
C TYR A 145 10.89 9.64 4.13
N TYR A 146 10.99 9.17 5.37
CA TYR A 146 11.97 9.71 6.31
C TYR A 146 13.42 9.42 5.87
N GLN A 147 13.73 8.25 5.32
CA GLN A 147 15.07 8.00 4.79
C GLN A 147 15.49 9.03 3.71
N TYR A 148 14.57 9.47 2.85
CA TYR A 148 14.87 10.41 1.76
C TYR A 148 14.78 11.89 2.18
N PHE A 149 13.90 12.23 3.11
CA PHE A 149 13.56 13.62 3.43
C PHE A 149 13.91 14.06 4.86
N ASN A 150 14.38 13.17 5.73
CA ASN A 150 14.85 13.52 7.09
C ASN A 150 16.20 14.27 7.08
N GLU A 151 17.03 14.10 6.04
CA GLU A 151 18.28 14.86 5.88
C GLU A 151 18.05 16.31 5.44
N LEU A 152 16.87 16.67 4.95
CA LEU A 152 16.52 18.05 4.59
C LEU A 152 16.28 18.97 5.81
N SER A 153 16.29 18.43 7.02
CA SER A 153 16.30 19.19 8.28
C SER A 153 17.70 19.51 8.82
N LEU A 154 18.77 18.96 8.25
CA LEU A 154 20.16 19.10 8.74
C LEU A 154 21.04 20.06 7.92
N THR A 155 20.47 21.01 7.20
CA THR A 155 21.21 22.23 6.80
C THR A 155 20.77 23.43 7.66
N PRO A 156 21.30 23.58 8.89
CA PRO A 156 21.56 24.92 9.39
C PRO A 156 22.70 25.50 8.53
N GLU A 157 22.54 26.74 8.06
CA GLU A 157 23.46 27.47 7.17
C GLU A 157 23.21 27.34 5.66
N ARG A 158 22.14 28.00 5.21
CA ARG A 158 22.27 28.90 4.05
C ARG A 158 21.87 30.32 4.44
N ASN A 159 22.57 30.87 5.42
CA ASN A 159 22.70 32.31 5.64
C ASN A 159 24.20 32.60 5.86
N LEU A 160 24.72 33.62 5.16
CA LEU A 160 26.06 34.21 5.28
C LEU A 160 27.19 33.62 4.41
N THR A 161 27.14 33.91 3.12
CA THR A 161 28.22 34.72 2.52
C THR A 161 27.60 35.72 1.55
N LEU A 162 28.01 36.97 1.77
CA LEU A 162 27.93 38.17 0.94
C LEU A 162 27.86 37.92 -0.58
#